data_AF-A0A080MAA7-F1
#
_entry.id   AF-A0A080MAA7-F1
#
_cell.length_a   1.000
_cell.length_b   1.000
_cell.length_c   1.000
_cell.angle_alpha   90.00
_cell.angle_beta   90.00
_cell.angle_gamma   90.00
#
_symmetry.space_group_name_H-M   'P 1'
#
loop_
_entity.id
_entity.type
_entity.pdbx_description
1 polymer ?
#
loop_
_entity_poly.entity_id
_entity_poly.type
_entity_poly.pdbx_seq_one_letter_code
_entity_poly.pdbx_strand_id
1 'polypeptide(L)'
;MTSFLNANHIRIVDYPRLAEPLRDRLHETAQALASMHGARIEHIPQTPVRQEEVVATVLKDPGDPPGLVHLLSAMEACDAYEP
;
A
#
# COMPACT_ATOMS: atom_id res chain seq x y z
N MET A 1 -12.68 10.89 -8.95
CA MET A 1 -13.22 10.56 -7.61
C MET A 1 -14.63 11.11 -7.40
N THR A 2 -14.82 12.44 -7.37
CA THR A 2 -16.14 13.06 -7.08
C THR A 2 -17.28 12.61 -8.00
N SER A 3 -17.00 12.41 -9.30
CA SER A 3 -18.01 11.87 -10.25
C SER A 3 -18.53 10.49 -9.85
N PHE A 4 -17.64 9.59 -9.38
CA PHE A 4 -18.03 8.27 -8.88
C PHE A 4 -18.87 8.38 -7.61
N LEU A 5 -18.47 9.23 -6.66
CA LEU A 5 -19.22 9.44 -5.42
C LEU A 5 -20.63 9.96 -5.71
N ASN A 6 -20.76 10.95 -6.58
CA ASN A 6 -22.05 11.51 -6.99
C ASN A 6 -22.93 10.46 -7.69
N ALA A 7 -22.36 9.66 -8.61
CA ALA A 7 -23.08 8.60 -9.31
C ALA A 7 -23.62 7.52 -8.34
N ASN A 8 -22.92 7.28 -7.23
CA ASN A 8 -23.31 6.33 -6.19
C ASN A 8 -24.07 6.98 -5.03
N HIS A 9 -24.44 8.26 -5.14
CA HIS A 9 -25.13 9.02 -4.10
C HIS A 9 -24.39 9.04 -2.74
N ILE A 10 -23.05 9.03 -2.79
CA ILE A 10 -22.18 9.11 -1.62
C ILE A 10 -21.73 10.56 -1.47
N ARG A 11 -21.95 11.17 -0.31
CA ARG A 11 -21.46 12.52 -0.02
C ARG A 11 -19.96 12.47 0.21
N ILE A 12 -19.25 13.55 -0.16
CA ILE A 12 -17.80 13.64 0.06
C ILE A 12 -17.42 13.45 1.53
N VAL A 13 -18.24 13.94 2.47
CA VAL A 13 -18.04 13.75 3.92
C VAL A 13 -18.25 12.31 4.40
N ASP A 14 -18.94 11.48 3.61
CA ASP A 14 -19.13 10.05 3.89
C ASP A 14 -18.08 9.18 3.18
N TYR A 15 -17.17 9.77 2.39
CA TYR A 15 -16.09 9.06 1.70
C TYR A 15 -15.21 8.19 2.62
N PRO A 16 -14.82 8.64 3.83
CA PRO A 16 -14.02 7.81 4.73
C PRO A 16 -14.67 6.47 5.03
N ARG A 17 -15.99 6.45 5.25
CA ARG A 17 -16.77 5.23 5.54
C ARG A 17 -16.74 4.22 4.40
N LEU A 18 -16.56 4.67 3.15
CA LEU A 18 -16.42 3.81 1.98
C LEU A 18 -15.00 3.24 1.88
N ALA A 19 -13.99 4.09 2.10
CA ALA A 19 -12.62 3.79 1.69
C ALA A 19 -11.73 3.25 2.83
N GLU A 20 -12.02 3.56 4.10
CA GLU A 20 -11.39 2.93 5.27
C GLU A 20 -11.40 1.39 5.23
N PRO A 21 -12.54 0.70 5.02
CA PRO A 21 -12.53 -0.77 4.98
C PRO A 21 -11.73 -1.34 3.80
N LEU A 22 -11.60 -0.57 2.70
CA LEU A 22 -10.78 -0.98 1.55
C LEU A 22 -9.29 -0.84 1.89
N ARG A 23 -8.90 0.26 2.55
CA ARG A 23 -7.53 0.45 3.08
C ARG A 23 -7.18 -0.66 4.05
N ASP A 24 -8.05 -0.94 5.02
CA ASP A 24 -7.77 -1.93 6.06
C ASP A 24 -7.58 -3.32 5.45
N ARG A 25 -8.44 -3.70 4.50
CA ARG A 25 -8.27 -4.95 3.74
C ARG A 25 -6.96 -4.99 2.94
N LEU A 26 -6.54 -3.86 2.37
CA LEU A 26 -5.26 -3.77 1.65
C LEU A 26 -4.08 -3.97 2.60
N HIS A 27 -4.10 -3.32 3.76
CA HIS A 27 -3.07 -3.47 4.80
C HIS A 27 -2.99 -4.92 5.31
N GLU A 28 -4.13 -5.51 5.66
CA GLU A 28 -4.22 -6.91 6.11
C GLU A 28 -3.67 -7.87 5.05
N THR A 29 -4.04 -7.67 3.79
CA THR A 29 -3.57 -8.51 2.68
C THR A 29 -2.06 -8.36 2.47
N ALA A 30 -1.54 -7.14 2.52
CA ALA A 30 -0.10 -6.88 2.39
C ALA A 30 0.69 -7.55 3.51
N GLN A 31 0.23 -7.42 4.76
CA GLN A 31 0.84 -8.09 5.92
C GLN A 31 0.81 -9.62 5.81
N ALA A 32 -0.32 -10.18 5.38
CA ALA A 32 -0.47 -11.62 5.18
C ALA A 32 0.49 -12.13 4.09
N LEU A 33 0.59 -11.43 2.96
CA LEU A 33 1.53 -11.78 1.88
C LEU A 33 2.99 -11.66 2.34
N ALA A 34 3.34 -10.59 3.05
CA ALA A 34 4.68 -10.40 3.59
C ALA A 34 5.08 -11.57 4.49
N SER A 35 4.18 -11.94 5.39
CA SER A 35 4.38 -13.05 6.33
C SER A 35 4.48 -14.40 5.62
N MET A 36 3.66 -14.63 4.60
CA MET A 36 3.63 -15.89 3.84
C MET A 36 4.89 -16.10 3.00
N HIS A 37 5.45 -15.03 2.46
CA HIS A 37 6.63 -15.08 1.58
C HIS A 37 7.94 -14.71 2.27
N GLY A 38 7.91 -14.34 3.56
CA GLY A 38 9.08 -13.82 4.26
C GLY A 38 9.57 -12.46 3.71
N ALA A 39 8.73 -11.77 2.94
CA ALA A 39 9.04 -10.47 2.36
C ALA A 39 8.92 -9.35 3.40
N ARG A 40 9.63 -8.25 3.18
CA ARG A 40 9.56 -7.07 4.06
C ARG A 40 8.59 -6.04 3.47
N ILE A 41 7.95 -5.27 4.36
CA ILE A 41 7.16 -4.09 3.99
C ILE A 41 7.98 -2.86 4.33
N GLU A 42 8.20 -1.99 3.34
CA GLU A 42 8.97 -0.75 3.50
C GLU A 42 8.14 0.45 3.03
N HIS A 43 8.12 1.50 3.85
CA HIS A 43 7.57 2.79 3.46
C HIS A 43 8.63 3.59 2.72
N ILE A 44 8.32 4.02 1.49
CA ILE A 44 9.21 4.88 0.72
C ILE A 44 8.82 6.34 0.96
N PRO A 45 9.74 7.18 1.46
CA PRO A 45 9.44 8.59 1.67
C PRO A 45 9.19 9.30 0.33
N GLN A 46 8.43 10.41 0.37
CA GLN A 46 8.08 11.22 -0.81
C GLN A 46 9.28 11.91 -1.52
N THR A 47 10.50 11.69 -1.06
CA THR A 47 11.74 12.09 -1.74
C THR A 47 11.92 11.32 -3.05
N PRO A 48 12.75 11.79 -4.01
CA PRO A 48 12.97 11.11 -5.29
C PRO A 48 13.81 9.83 -5.11
N VAL A 49 13.19 8.79 -4.54
CA VAL A 49 13.73 7.45 -4.47
C VAL A 49 13.06 6.63 -5.57
N ARG A 50 13.89 6.02 -6.42
CA ARG A 50 13.43 5.12 -7.46
C ARG A 50 13.15 3.75 -6.84
N GLN A 51 11.91 3.27 -6.93
CA GLN A 51 11.49 1.99 -6.35
C GLN A 51 12.33 0.82 -6.89
N GLU A 52 12.75 0.89 -8.15
CA GLU A 52 13.62 -0.09 -8.79
C GLU A 52 15.02 -0.16 -8.15
N GLU A 53 15.54 0.94 -7.60
CA GLU A 53 16.84 0.94 -6.93
C GLU A 53 16.75 0.28 -5.54
N VAL A 54 15.62 0.46 -4.86
CA VAL A 54 15.29 -0.22 -3.60
C VAL A 54 15.20 -1.73 -3.85
N VAL A 55 14.41 -2.15 -4.85
CA VAL A 55 14.27 -3.56 -5.21
C VAL A 55 15.60 -4.18 -5.66
N ALA A 56 16.40 -3.46 -6.46
CA ALA A 56 17.73 -3.92 -6.86
C ALA A 56 18.70 -4.08 -5.68
N THR A 57 18.46 -3.39 -4.56
CA THR A 57 19.24 -3.55 -3.32
C THR A 57 18.79 -4.78 -2.54
N VAL A 58 17.49 -5.01 -2.45
CA VAL A 58 16.91 -6.22 -1.84
C VAL A 58 17.39 -7.49 -2.55
N LEU A 59 17.33 -7.50 -3.89
CA LEU A 59 17.71 -8.65 -4.71
C LEU A 59 19.21 -9.01 -4.67
N LYS A 60 20.07 -8.13 -4.12
CA LYS A 60 21.50 -8.44 -3.93
C LYS A 60 21.74 -9.32 -2.70
N ASP A 61 20.75 -9.47 -1.82
CA ASP A 61 20.83 -10.34 -0.65
C ASP A 61 20.81 -11.82 -1.12
N PRO A 62 21.88 -12.60 -0.88
CA PRO A 62 21.98 -13.97 -1.37
C PRO A 62 20.96 -14.93 -0.72
N GLY A 63 20.21 -14.49 0.28
CA GLY A 63 19.13 -15.25 0.91
C GLY A 63 17.78 -15.22 0.20
N ASP A 64 17.64 -14.50 -0.93
CA ASP A 64 16.33 -14.19 -1.51
C ASP A 64 15.77 -15.34 -2.37
N PRO A 65 14.70 -16.03 -1.94
CA PRO A 65 14.09 -17.12 -2.71
C PRO A 65 13.27 -16.59 -3.90
N PRO A 66 12.98 -17.42 -4.93
CA PRO A 66 12.10 -17.01 -6.01
C PRO A 66 10.69 -16.67 -5.50
N GLY A 67 10.16 -15.49 -5.85
CA GLY A 67 8.80 -15.10 -5.50
C GLY A 67 8.64 -13.62 -5.19
N LEU A 68 7.71 -13.30 -4.28
CA LEU A 68 7.54 -11.95 -3.74
C LEU A 68 8.68 -11.64 -2.78
N VAL A 69 9.48 -10.62 -3.11
CA VAL A 69 10.70 -10.27 -2.36
C VAL A 69 10.52 -9.06 -1.44
N HIS A 70 9.66 -8.11 -1.83
CA HIS A 70 9.50 -6.85 -1.11
C HIS A 70 8.16 -6.18 -1.42
N LEU A 71 7.56 -5.52 -0.44
CA LEU A 71 6.33 -4.74 -0.56
C LEU A 71 6.63 -3.28 -0.24
N LEU A 72 6.38 -2.39 -1.19
CA LEU A 72 6.65 -0.96 -1.05
C LEU A 72 5.36 -0.17 -0.80
N SER A 73 5.40 0.78 0.12
CA SER A 73 4.33 1.77 0.36
C SER A 73 2.94 1.19 0.65
N ALA A 74 2.86 -0.05 1.14
CA ALA A 74 1.59 -0.74 1.39
C ALA A 74 0.90 -0.33 2.71
N MET A 75 1.59 0.41 3.59
CA MET A 75 1.12 0.77 4.94
C MET A 75 1.07 2.29 5.14
N GLU A 76 0.94 3.05 4.05
CA GLU A 76 0.93 4.50 4.11
C GLU A 76 -0.35 5.03 4.75
N ALA A 77 -0.20 6.11 5.51
CA ALA A 77 -1.36 6.88 5.97
C ALA A 77 -2.10 7.43 4.75
N CYS A 78 -3.44 7.45 4.85
CA CYS A 78 -4.28 8.03 3.82
C CYS A 78 -4.94 9.28 4.39
N ASP A 79 -4.37 10.43 4.06
CA ASP A 79 -4.82 11.74 4.54
C ASP A 79 -6.15 12.16 3.92
N ALA A 80 -6.63 11.41 2.91
CA ALA A 80 -7.91 11.66 2.25
C ALA A 80 -9.15 11.35 3.12
N TYR A 81 -8.96 10.91 4.36
CA TYR A 81 -10.03 10.64 5.33
C TYR A 81 -10.29 11.78 6.33
N GLU A 82 -9.41 12.78 6.35
CA GLU A 82 -9.64 13.98 7.15
C GLU A 82 -10.57 14.96 6.39
N PRO A 83 -11.59 15.54 7.06
CA PRO A 83 -12.52 16.47 6.44
C PRO A 83 -11.91 17.84 6.08
#